data_AF-A0AAE1VYK0-F1
#
_entry.id   AF-A0AAE1VYK0-F1
#
_cell.length_a   1.000
_cell.length_b   1.000
_cell.length_c   1.000
_cell.angle_alpha   90.00
_cell.angle_beta   90.00
_cell.angle_gamma   90.00
#
_symmetry.space_group_name_H-M   'P 1'
#
loop_
_entity.id
_entity.type
_entity.pdbx_description
1 polymer ?
#
loop_
_entity_poly.entity_id
_entity_poly.type
_entity_poly.pdbx_seq_one_letter_code
_entity_poly.pdbx_strand_id
1 'polypeptide(L)'
;MRDLNKRMKNNYTLSTYQPNYRLLLIVSQRLESKSHCPAAAMRMLGFALIKEMLSAGVCVSLGTDGAPSNNGMSIVDEMYLASLINKGREVFFRGTTDPTVLPAETILRMATINGAKSVLRDKEIGSLEVGKKADIVVVNASSWSRMPIHDCISSLVYCMRTENIVSVMCNGRWIMKDKKIMTVDEEKVLSMAKHASAELLKRASIQIPNRMIFL
;
A
#
# COMPACT_ATOMS: atom_id res chain seq x y z
N MET A 1 32.63 -1.76 23.91
CA MET A 1 32.62 -2.16 22.48
C MET A 1 32.69 -3.67 22.22
N ARG A 2 33.44 -4.47 23.00
CA ARG A 2 33.55 -5.92 22.73
C ARG A 2 32.33 -6.77 23.18
N ASP A 3 31.52 -6.28 24.12
CA ASP A 3 30.34 -7.01 24.60
C ASP A 3 29.03 -6.76 23.84
N LEU A 4 28.93 -5.69 23.03
CA LEU A 4 27.79 -5.53 22.12
C LEU A 4 27.83 -6.56 20.97
N ASN A 5 29.02 -7.00 20.56
CA ASN A 5 29.18 -7.96 19.45
C ASN A 5 28.72 -9.38 19.78
N LYS A 6 28.64 -9.77 21.06
CA LYS A 6 28.17 -11.12 21.45
C LYS A 6 26.64 -11.21 21.55
N ARG A 7 25.92 -10.11 21.80
CA ARG A 7 24.44 -10.08 21.81
C ARG A 7 23.81 -9.91 20.43
N MET A 8 24.58 -9.60 19.39
CA MET A 8 24.09 -9.46 18.01
C MET A 8 23.93 -10.78 17.24
N LYS A 9 24.16 -11.94 17.87
CA LYS A 9 24.12 -13.25 17.17
C LYS A 9 22.73 -13.86 17.03
N ASN A 10 21.67 -13.32 17.64
CA ASN A 10 20.32 -13.87 17.48
C ASN A 10 19.26 -12.76 17.45
N ASN A 11 18.62 -12.60 16.29
CA ASN A 11 17.29 -12.00 16.09
C ASN A 11 17.09 -10.49 16.34
N TYR A 12 17.41 -9.61 15.36
CA TYR A 12 16.83 -8.25 15.39
C TYR A 12 16.41 -7.69 14.02
N THR A 13 15.25 -7.03 14.07
CA THR A 13 14.62 -6.16 13.07
C THR A 13 14.55 -4.75 13.66
N LEU A 14 14.83 -3.69 12.88
CA LEU A 14 14.39 -2.32 13.18
C LEU A 14 14.30 -1.51 11.87
N SER A 15 13.23 -0.75 11.69
CA SER A 15 13.09 0.23 10.59
C SER A 15 12.37 1.47 11.10
N THR A 16 13.07 2.29 11.87
CA THR A 16 12.68 3.69 12.12
C THR A 16 13.90 4.58 11.94
N TYR A 17 13.70 5.71 11.25
CA TYR A 17 14.71 6.74 11.02
C TYR A 17 14.91 7.55 12.31
N GLN A 18 16.17 7.79 12.70
CA GLN A 18 16.57 8.70 13.77
C GLN A 18 17.48 9.78 13.17
N PRO A 19 17.20 11.08 13.35
CA PRO A 19 17.76 12.16 12.53
C PRO A 19 19.27 12.42 12.64
N ASN A 20 20.00 11.81 13.59
CA ASN A 20 21.37 12.21 13.94
C ASN A 20 22.45 11.11 13.84
N TYR A 21 22.19 9.96 13.23
CA TYR A 21 23.20 8.90 13.14
C TYR A 21 23.31 8.33 11.72
N ARG A 22 24.56 8.20 11.23
CA ARG A 22 24.93 7.47 10.01
C ARG A 22 24.10 6.19 9.91
N LEU A 23 23.31 6.10 8.84
CA LEU A 23 22.37 5.02 8.58
C LEU A 23 23.16 3.71 8.35
N LEU A 24 23.23 2.86 9.38
CA LEU A 24 23.72 1.49 9.23
C LEU A 24 22.54 0.64 8.74
N LEU A 25 22.50 0.37 7.43
CA LEU A 25 21.52 -0.53 6.80
C LEU A 25 21.82 -1.97 7.25
N ILE A 26 21.28 -2.41 8.40
CA ILE A 26 21.20 -3.84 8.72
C ILE A 26 19.92 -4.38 8.09
N VAL A 27 19.97 -4.68 6.80
CA VAL A 27 18.99 -5.57 6.17
C VAL A 27 19.41 -6.98 6.56
N SER A 28 18.66 -7.58 7.49
CA SER A 28 18.79 -9.00 7.81
C SER A 28 18.80 -9.81 6.52
N GLN A 29 19.77 -10.71 6.34
CA GLN A 29 19.82 -11.67 5.23
C GLN A 29 18.64 -12.68 5.26
N ARG A 30 17.73 -12.58 6.23
CA ARG A 30 16.44 -13.26 6.13
C ARG A 30 15.64 -12.55 5.05
N LEU A 31 15.30 -13.29 3.99
CA LEU A 31 14.45 -12.94 2.85
C LEU A 31 13.01 -12.61 3.28
N GLU A 32 12.84 -11.75 4.29
CA GLU A 32 11.55 -11.31 4.79
C GLU A 32 11.03 -10.22 3.87
N SER A 33 9.88 -10.52 3.25
CA SER A 33 9.13 -9.53 2.50
C SER A 33 8.70 -8.37 3.39
N LYS A 34 8.69 -7.15 2.84
CA LYS A 34 8.28 -5.92 3.56
C LYS A 34 7.04 -5.34 2.89
N SER A 35 6.07 -4.92 3.71
CA SER A 35 4.88 -4.22 3.22
C SER A 35 5.05 -2.71 3.44
N HIS A 36 5.17 -1.96 2.35
CA HIS A 36 5.22 -0.51 2.39
C HIS A 36 3.81 0.06 2.49
N CYS A 37 3.54 0.82 3.56
CA CYS A 37 2.26 1.51 3.77
C CYS A 37 2.45 3.04 3.70
N PRO A 38 2.58 3.63 2.50
CA PRO A 38 2.93 5.03 2.32
C PRO A 38 2.07 6.03 3.12
N ALA A 39 0.74 5.94 3.05
CA ALA A 39 -0.13 6.91 3.73
C ALA A 39 0.04 6.87 5.26
N ALA A 40 -0.01 5.67 5.83
CA ALA A 40 0.15 5.46 7.27
C ALA A 40 1.56 5.83 7.75
N ALA A 41 2.59 5.47 6.98
CA ALA A 41 3.96 5.84 7.27
C ALA A 41 4.13 7.36 7.28
N MET A 42 3.61 8.09 6.28
CA MET A 42 3.72 9.55 6.28
C MET A 42 2.91 10.23 7.37
N ARG A 43 1.82 9.62 7.83
CA ARG A 43 1.06 10.14 8.97
C ARG A 43 1.81 10.02 10.29
N MET A 44 2.61 8.96 10.49
CA MET A 44 3.10 8.59 11.83
C MET A 44 4.62 8.39 11.97
N LEU A 45 5.33 7.98 10.90
CA LEU A 45 6.70 7.44 10.98
C LEU A 45 7.72 8.12 10.03
N GLY A 46 7.26 8.67 8.90
CA GLY A 46 8.11 9.28 7.87
C GLY A 46 8.51 8.33 6.73
N PHE A 47 9.69 8.58 6.14
CA PHE A 47 10.14 7.93 4.92
C PHE A 47 10.72 6.53 5.12
N ALA A 48 10.33 5.59 4.26
CA ALA A 48 10.94 4.25 4.15
C ALA A 48 12.04 4.20 3.07
N LEU A 49 12.99 3.26 3.20
CA LEU A 49 14.14 3.08 2.31
C LEU A 49 13.81 2.15 1.13
N ILE A 50 12.74 2.44 0.39
CA ILE A 50 12.16 1.50 -0.59
C ILE A 50 13.11 1.22 -1.76
N LYS A 51 13.76 2.26 -2.30
CA LYS A 51 14.73 2.15 -3.41
C LYS A 51 15.90 1.24 -3.01
N GLU A 52 16.41 1.43 -1.80
CA GLU A 52 17.53 0.68 -1.24
C GLU A 52 17.13 -0.77 -0.97
N MET A 53 15.95 -1.02 -0.39
CA MET A 53 15.43 -2.37 -0.17
C MET A 53 15.27 -3.14 -1.48
N LEU A 54 14.68 -2.53 -2.50
CA LEU A 54 14.52 -3.16 -3.82
C LEU A 54 15.87 -3.44 -4.48
N SER A 55 16.82 -2.50 -4.39
CA SER A 55 18.18 -2.68 -4.92
C SER A 55 18.95 -3.80 -4.22
N ALA A 56 18.64 -4.06 -2.95
CA ALA A 56 19.19 -5.17 -2.17
C ALA A 56 18.46 -6.50 -2.39
N GLY A 57 17.49 -6.57 -3.31
CA GLY A 57 16.73 -7.79 -3.61
C GLY A 57 15.63 -8.13 -2.60
N VAL A 58 15.27 -7.21 -1.70
CA VAL A 58 14.15 -7.40 -0.77
C VAL A 58 12.84 -7.35 -1.54
N CYS A 59 11.96 -8.34 -1.28
CA CYS A 59 10.60 -8.30 -1.81
C CYS A 59 9.79 -7.23 -1.06
N VAL A 60 9.46 -6.13 -1.74
CA VAL A 60 8.61 -5.08 -1.18
C VAL A 60 7.23 -5.12 -1.83
N SER A 61 6.18 -5.22 -1.02
CA SER A 61 4.78 -5.10 -1.42
C SER A 61 4.17 -3.76 -0.97
N LEU A 62 2.97 -3.45 -1.44
CA LEU A 62 2.17 -2.36 -0.88
C LEU A 62 1.18 -2.87 0.17
N GLY A 63 0.84 -2.02 1.13
CA GLY A 63 -0.24 -2.22 2.08
C GLY A 63 -0.85 -0.88 2.47
N THR A 64 -2.04 -0.91 3.07
CA THR A 64 -2.71 0.30 3.54
C THR A 64 -2.41 0.60 5.00
N ASP A 65 -1.98 -0.42 5.77
CA ASP A 65 -2.09 -0.43 7.24
C ASP A 65 -3.57 -0.29 7.70
N GLY A 66 -3.79 -0.11 9.00
CA GLY A 66 -5.11 0.01 9.59
C GLY A 66 -5.88 1.27 9.20
N ALA A 67 -7.22 1.16 9.21
CA ALA A 67 -8.10 2.28 8.94
C ALA A 67 -7.79 3.55 9.76
N PRO A 68 -7.39 3.53 11.06
CA PRO A 68 -7.09 4.76 11.80
C PRO A 68 -5.83 5.53 11.36
N SER A 69 -4.86 4.86 10.72
CA SER A 69 -3.60 5.47 10.27
C SER A 69 -3.61 5.84 8.79
N ASN A 70 -4.60 5.35 8.02
CA ASN A 70 -4.74 5.60 6.58
C ASN A 70 -6.04 6.36 6.24
N ASN A 71 -7.14 5.80 6.72
CA ASN A 71 -8.56 6.12 6.55
C ASN A 71 -9.18 5.82 5.17
N GLY A 72 -8.41 5.70 4.09
CA GLY A 72 -8.95 5.41 2.75
C GLY A 72 -8.93 3.92 2.37
N MET A 73 -7.96 3.16 2.88
CA MET A 73 -7.76 1.73 2.58
C MET A 73 -7.75 1.38 1.07
N SER A 74 -7.16 2.25 0.26
CA SER A 74 -7.15 2.15 -1.20
C SER A 74 -5.75 1.84 -1.71
N ILE A 75 -5.53 0.63 -2.23
CA ILE A 75 -4.25 0.27 -2.88
C ILE A 75 -3.99 1.13 -4.12
N VAL A 76 -5.04 1.64 -4.77
CA VAL A 76 -4.91 2.57 -5.91
C VAL A 76 -4.23 3.86 -5.48
N ASP A 77 -4.66 4.42 -4.35
CA ASP A 77 -4.06 5.63 -3.80
C ASP A 77 -2.66 5.37 -3.23
N GLU A 78 -2.44 4.20 -2.60
CA GLU A 78 -1.10 3.81 -2.15
C GLU A 78 -0.09 3.69 -3.30
N MET A 79 -0.50 3.22 -4.48
CA MET A 79 0.38 3.17 -5.66
C MET A 79 0.86 4.57 -6.05
N TYR A 80 -0.08 5.52 -6.19
CA TYR A 80 0.25 6.90 -6.54
C TYR A 80 1.13 7.55 -5.46
N LEU A 81 0.76 7.36 -4.19
CA LEU A 81 1.43 7.97 -3.06
C LEU A 81 2.84 7.40 -2.86
N ALA A 82 3.04 6.09 -3.04
CA ALA A 82 4.36 5.44 -3.03
C ALA A 82 5.30 6.08 -4.06
N SER A 83 4.81 6.37 -5.27
CA SER A 83 5.58 7.03 -6.32
C SER A 83 6.08 8.40 -5.89
N LEU A 84 5.17 9.26 -5.42
CA LEU A 84 5.47 10.65 -5.11
C LEU A 84 6.36 10.80 -3.88
N ILE A 85 6.06 10.08 -2.80
CA ILE A 85 6.83 10.14 -1.55
C ILE A 85 8.27 9.73 -1.80
N ASN A 86 8.52 8.66 -2.56
CA ASN A 86 9.88 8.19 -2.79
C ASN A 86 10.69 9.15 -3.68
N LYS A 87 10.04 9.86 -4.62
CA LYS A 87 10.68 10.93 -5.39
C LYS A 87 10.98 12.16 -4.51
N GLY A 88 10.03 12.59 -3.70
CA GLY A 88 10.22 13.68 -2.73
C GLY A 88 11.29 13.37 -1.68
N ARG A 89 11.36 12.11 -1.26
CA ARG A 89 12.41 11.59 -0.38
C ARG A 89 13.80 11.81 -0.99
N GLU A 90 14.00 11.51 -2.27
CA GLU A 90 15.32 11.72 -2.90
C GLU A 90 15.75 13.18 -2.83
N VAL A 91 14.82 14.13 -3.03
CA VAL A 91 15.09 15.56 -2.86
C VAL A 91 15.51 15.87 -1.42
N PHE A 92 14.78 15.34 -0.43
CA PHE A 92 15.08 15.57 0.98
C PHE A 92 16.47 15.06 1.38
N PHE A 93 16.89 13.89 0.87
CA PHE A 93 18.18 13.29 1.24
C PHE A 93 19.37 13.73 0.37
N ARG A 94 19.14 14.02 -0.91
CA ARG A 94 20.20 14.29 -1.90
C ARG A 94 20.24 15.74 -2.38
N GLY A 95 19.26 16.56 -1.99
CA GLY A 95 19.10 17.95 -2.46
C GLY A 95 18.66 18.08 -3.92
N THR A 96 18.44 16.96 -4.62
CA THR A 96 18.08 16.92 -6.05
C THR A 96 17.01 15.86 -6.29
N THR A 97 16.15 16.10 -7.28
CA THR A 97 15.09 15.16 -7.65
C THR A 97 15.61 14.13 -8.65
N ASP A 98 15.19 12.87 -8.46
CA ASP A 98 15.33 11.81 -9.44
C ASP A 98 13.91 11.31 -9.79
N PRO A 99 13.31 11.81 -10.89
CA PRO A 99 11.96 11.45 -11.27
C PRO A 99 11.83 10.00 -11.76
N THR A 100 12.95 9.29 -11.91
CA THR A 100 12.97 7.88 -12.31
C THR A 100 12.89 6.93 -11.11
N VAL A 101 13.00 7.43 -9.88
CA VAL A 101 12.88 6.60 -8.68
C VAL A 101 11.49 6.00 -8.57
N LEU A 102 11.48 4.68 -8.37
CA LEU A 102 10.28 3.87 -8.20
C LEU A 102 9.30 4.07 -9.38
N PRO A 103 9.66 3.56 -10.57
CA PRO A 103 8.82 3.71 -11.77
C PRO A 103 7.51 2.93 -11.62
N ALA A 104 6.52 3.27 -12.45
CA ALA A 104 5.17 2.72 -12.39
C ALA A 104 5.16 1.17 -12.45
N GLU A 105 5.99 0.56 -13.30
CA GLU A 105 6.08 -0.91 -13.38
C GLU A 105 6.46 -1.54 -12.03
N THR A 106 7.47 -0.99 -11.37
CA THR A 106 7.91 -1.46 -10.05
C THR A 106 6.77 -1.36 -9.03
N ILE A 107 6.04 -0.25 -9.03
CA ILE A 107 4.91 -0.02 -8.12
C ILE A 107 3.76 -0.99 -8.40
N LEU A 108 3.43 -1.22 -9.67
CA LEU A 108 2.40 -2.18 -10.05
C LEU A 108 2.79 -3.60 -9.61
N ARG A 109 4.07 -3.97 -9.71
CA ARG A 109 4.58 -5.24 -9.17
C ARG A 109 4.49 -5.30 -7.65
N MET A 110 4.78 -4.19 -6.94
CA MET A 110 4.59 -4.08 -5.49
C MET A 110 3.12 -4.32 -5.08
N ALA A 111 2.16 -3.83 -5.88
CA ALA A 111 0.73 -4.01 -5.67
C ALA A 111 0.19 -5.41 -6.03
N THR A 112 0.93 -6.19 -6.83
CA THR A 112 0.47 -7.46 -7.40
C THR A 112 1.39 -8.62 -7.01
N ILE A 113 2.33 -9.02 -7.87
CA ILE A 113 3.16 -10.21 -7.70
C ILE A 113 4.04 -10.15 -6.45
N ASN A 114 4.54 -8.98 -6.05
CA ASN A 114 5.30 -8.88 -4.80
C ASN A 114 4.39 -8.98 -3.57
N GLY A 115 3.13 -8.55 -3.67
CA GLY A 115 2.11 -8.81 -2.65
C GLY A 115 1.83 -10.31 -2.50
N ALA A 116 1.72 -11.03 -3.62
CA ALA A 116 1.60 -12.48 -3.58
C ALA A 116 2.83 -13.17 -2.97
N LYS A 117 4.04 -12.71 -3.31
CA LYS A 117 5.30 -13.19 -2.73
C LYS A 117 5.39 -12.91 -1.23
N SER A 118 4.88 -11.76 -0.78
CA SER A 118 4.94 -11.39 0.64
C SER A 118 4.09 -12.29 1.54
N VAL A 119 3.06 -12.91 0.97
CA VAL A 119 2.21 -13.91 1.64
C VAL A 119 2.49 -15.35 1.19
N LEU A 120 3.60 -15.61 0.49
CA LEU A 120 4.04 -16.94 0.02
C LEU A 120 3.03 -17.66 -0.91
N ARG A 121 2.28 -16.90 -1.72
CA ARG A 121 1.27 -17.43 -2.66
C ARG A 121 1.52 -17.01 -4.11
N ASP A 122 2.74 -16.61 -4.45
CA ASP A 122 3.12 -16.18 -5.80
C ASP A 122 3.02 -17.28 -6.86
N LYS A 123 2.98 -18.56 -6.45
CA LYS A 123 2.65 -19.69 -7.33
C LYS A 123 1.16 -19.80 -7.68
N GLU A 124 0.27 -19.19 -6.88
CA GLU A 124 -1.18 -19.28 -7.04
C GLU A 124 -1.81 -17.99 -7.55
N ILE A 125 -1.27 -16.82 -7.18
CA ILE A 125 -1.89 -15.50 -7.41
C ILE A 125 -0.84 -14.44 -7.77
N GLY A 126 -1.29 -13.22 -8.09
CA GLY A 126 -0.43 -12.05 -8.29
C GLY A 126 0.02 -11.81 -9.73
N SER A 127 -0.31 -12.69 -10.67
CA SER A 127 -0.10 -12.52 -12.11
C SER A 127 -1.09 -13.35 -12.92
N LEU A 128 -1.27 -12.97 -14.19
CA LEU A 128 -2.12 -13.69 -15.15
C LEU A 128 -1.28 -14.73 -15.90
N GLU A 129 -1.17 -15.93 -15.33
CA GLU A 129 -0.44 -17.06 -15.90
C GLU A 129 -1.31 -18.32 -15.85
N VAL A 130 -1.17 -19.20 -16.85
CA VAL A 130 -1.89 -20.48 -16.88
C VAL A 130 -1.56 -21.29 -15.63
N GLY A 131 -2.59 -21.81 -14.96
CA GLY A 131 -2.46 -22.58 -13.72
C GLY A 131 -2.61 -21.76 -12.42
N LYS A 132 -2.56 -20.42 -12.50
CA LYS A 132 -2.89 -19.54 -11.36
C LYS A 132 -4.39 -19.34 -11.20
N LYS A 133 -4.80 -18.92 -10.00
CA LYS A 133 -6.21 -18.59 -9.69
C LYS A 133 -6.63 -17.36 -10.48
N ALA A 134 -7.89 -17.34 -10.89
CA ALA A 134 -8.50 -16.20 -11.56
C ALA A 134 -8.88 -15.10 -10.54
N ASP A 135 -7.86 -14.39 -10.07
CA ASP A 135 -7.96 -13.18 -9.26
C ASP A 135 -7.73 -11.97 -10.17
N ILE A 136 -8.83 -11.30 -10.58
CA ILE A 136 -8.81 -10.34 -11.69
C ILE A 136 -9.51 -9.04 -11.25
N VAL A 137 -8.89 -7.91 -11.58
CA VAL A 137 -9.48 -6.58 -11.46
C VAL A 137 -9.71 -6.04 -12.87
N VAL A 138 -10.96 -5.68 -13.18
CA VAL A 138 -11.34 -5.08 -14.47
C VAL A 138 -11.47 -3.58 -14.27
N VAL A 139 -10.75 -2.81 -15.08
CA VAL A 139 -10.68 -1.34 -15.00
C VAL A 139 -11.28 -0.73 -16.25
N ASN A 140 -12.17 0.27 -16.07
CA ASN A 140 -12.65 1.11 -17.15
C ASN A 140 -11.52 2.04 -17.63
N ALA A 141 -11.02 1.78 -18.84
CA ALA A 141 -9.97 2.58 -19.45
C ALA A 141 -10.48 3.93 -19.98
N SER A 142 -11.77 4.07 -20.28
CA SER A 142 -12.37 5.21 -21.00
C SER A 142 -12.96 6.27 -20.07
N SER A 143 -12.41 6.43 -18.85
CA SER A 143 -12.83 7.49 -17.93
C SER A 143 -12.10 8.80 -18.20
N TRP A 144 -12.78 9.92 -17.92
CA TRP A 144 -12.19 11.27 -18.03
C TRP A 144 -10.91 11.43 -17.19
N SER A 145 -10.81 10.70 -16.07
CA SER A 145 -9.64 10.74 -15.19
C SER A 145 -8.37 10.09 -15.76
N ARG A 146 -8.49 9.30 -16.85
CA ARG A 146 -7.40 8.50 -17.41
C ARG A 146 -7.09 8.83 -18.87
N MET A 147 -7.97 9.53 -19.57
CA MET A 147 -7.80 9.85 -20.99
C MET A 147 -6.94 11.12 -21.18
N PRO A 148 -5.99 11.13 -22.14
CA PRO A 148 -5.57 10.02 -23.01
C PRO A 148 -4.65 8.99 -22.32
N ILE A 149 -4.70 7.72 -22.74
CA ILE A 149 -3.76 6.67 -22.29
C ILE A 149 -2.64 6.49 -23.31
N HIS A 150 -1.42 6.92 -22.96
CA HIS A 150 -0.21 6.68 -23.75
C HIS A 150 0.55 5.43 -23.29
N ASP A 151 0.57 5.20 -21.97
CA ASP A 151 1.17 4.02 -21.35
C ASP A 151 0.20 3.45 -20.30
N CYS A 152 -0.17 2.18 -20.47
CA CYS A 152 -1.17 1.52 -19.62
C CYS A 152 -0.68 1.38 -18.17
N ILE A 153 0.61 1.09 -17.96
CA ILE A 153 1.18 0.88 -16.63
C ILE A 153 1.21 2.20 -15.86
N SER A 154 1.73 3.27 -16.48
CA SER A 154 1.74 4.61 -15.90
C SER A 154 0.32 5.09 -15.63
N SER A 155 -0.63 4.83 -16.54
CA SER A 155 -2.04 5.18 -16.31
C SER A 155 -2.62 4.45 -15.09
N LEU A 156 -2.31 3.17 -14.88
CA LEU A 156 -2.74 2.41 -13.69
C LEU A 156 -2.18 2.97 -12.38
N VAL A 157 -0.94 3.44 -12.37
CA VAL A 157 -0.27 3.91 -11.14
C VAL A 157 -0.51 5.38 -10.86
N TYR A 158 -0.53 6.23 -11.88
CA TYR A 158 -0.55 7.69 -11.72
C TYR A 158 -1.92 8.33 -11.93
N CYS A 159 -2.82 7.69 -12.68
CA CYS A 159 -4.09 8.30 -13.09
C CYS A 159 -5.32 7.53 -12.59
N MET A 160 -5.18 6.23 -12.30
CA MET A 160 -6.31 5.41 -11.85
C MET A 160 -6.88 5.93 -10.54
N ARG A 161 -8.21 5.86 -10.44
CA ARG A 161 -8.98 6.04 -9.22
C ARG A 161 -9.79 4.78 -8.94
N THR A 162 -10.18 4.56 -7.68
CA THR A 162 -10.93 3.37 -7.27
C THR A 162 -12.24 3.23 -8.05
N GLU A 163 -12.88 4.34 -8.43
CA GLU A 163 -14.12 4.39 -9.22
C GLU A 163 -13.94 3.90 -10.66
N ASN A 164 -12.70 3.75 -11.13
CA ASN A 164 -12.40 3.16 -12.43
C ASN A 164 -12.48 1.63 -12.38
N ILE A 165 -12.43 0.99 -11.22
CA ILE A 165 -12.62 -0.45 -11.09
C ILE A 165 -14.11 -0.77 -11.31
N VAL A 166 -14.40 -1.65 -12.28
CA VAL A 166 -15.77 -2.00 -12.66
C VAL A 166 -16.16 -3.41 -12.26
N SER A 167 -15.22 -4.34 -12.23
CA SER A 167 -15.48 -5.72 -11.78
C SER A 167 -14.26 -6.28 -11.06
N VAL A 168 -14.50 -7.16 -10.10
CA VAL A 168 -13.45 -7.87 -9.36
C VAL A 168 -13.85 -9.33 -9.23
N MET A 169 -12.92 -10.20 -9.60
CA MET A 169 -13.04 -11.65 -9.49
C MET A 169 -12.02 -12.16 -8.48
N CYS A 170 -12.43 -13.09 -7.64
CA CYS A 170 -11.57 -13.81 -6.71
C CYS A 170 -11.79 -15.31 -6.91
N ASN A 171 -10.73 -16.04 -7.23
CA ASN A 171 -10.73 -17.47 -7.50
C ASN A 171 -11.83 -17.91 -8.48
N GLY A 172 -11.98 -17.17 -9.59
CA GLY A 172 -12.98 -17.48 -10.62
C GLY A 172 -14.41 -17.01 -10.30
N ARG A 173 -14.64 -16.39 -9.14
CA ARG A 173 -15.97 -15.92 -8.70
C ARG A 173 -16.02 -14.40 -8.68
N TRP A 174 -17.02 -13.82 -9.34
CA TRP A 174 -17.27 -12.39 -9.27
C TRP A 174 -17.68 -11.99 -7.84
N ILE A 175 -16.88 -11.11 -7.22
CA ILE A 175 -17.22 -10.48 -5.94
C ILE A 175 -17.80 -9.07 -6.15
N MET A 176 -17.43 -8.44 -7.26
CA MET A 176 -18.08 -7.24 -7.80
C MET A 176 -18.19 -7.40 -9.32
N LYS A 177 -19.34 -7.06 -9.90
CA LYS A 177 -19.54 -7.07 -11.35
C LYS A 177 -20.36 -5.86 -11.77
N ASP A 178 -19.92 -5.17 -12.82
CA ASP A 178 -20.58 -3.96 -13.34
C ASP A 178 -20.89 -2.92 -12.25
N LYS A 179 -19.89 -2.69 -11.38
CA LYS A 179 -19.93 -1.82 -10.18
C LYS A 179 -20.93 -2.24 -9.08
N LYS A 180 -21.50 -3.43 -9.16
CA LYS A 180 -22.38 -3.99 -8.12
C LYS A 180 -21.64 -5.02 -7.30
N ILE A 181 -21.56 -4.83 -5.99
CA ILE A 181 -20.99 -5.82 -5.07
C ILE A 181 -21.95 -7.00 -4.96
N MET A 182 -21.44 -8.22 -5.14
CA MET A 182 -22.25 -9.43 -5.23
C MET A 182 -22.29 -10.25 -3.94
N THR A 183 -21.39 -9.98 -3.00
CA THR A 183 -21.14 -10.85 -1.84
C THR A 183 -21.64 -10.29 -0.51
N VAL A 184 -22.05 -9.02 -0.46
CA VAL A 184 -22.56 -8.37 0.75
C VAL A 184 -23.73 -7.45 0.41
N ASP A 185 -24.62 -7.26 1.38
CA ASP A 185 -25.63 -6.21 1.36
C ASP A 185 -24.98 -4.90 1.85
N GLU A 186 -24.73 -3.98 0.92
CA GLU A 186 -24.03 -2.73 1.18
C GLU A 186 -24.77 -1.86 2.21
N GLU A 187 -26.09 -1.73 2.10
CA GLU A 187 -26.90 -0.92 3.01
C GLU A 187 -26.85 -1.49 4.44
N LYS A 188 -26.96 -2.82 4.56
CA LYS A 188 -26.84 -3.49 5.85
C LYS A 188 -25.46 -3.31 6.47
N VAL A 189 -24.38 -3.45 5.70
CA VAL A 189 -23.00 -3.26 6.20
C VAL A 189 -22.79 -1.81 6.66
N LEU A 190 -23.28 -0.82 5.90
CA LEU A 190 -23.19 0.58 6.28
C LEU A 190 -23.98 0.88 7.56
N SER A 191 -25.16 0.30 7.71
CA SER A 191 -25.97 0.40 8.94
C SER A 191 -25.25 -0.20 10.15
N MET A 192 -24.69 -1.41 10.00
CA MET A 192 -23.91 -2.07 11.05
C MET A 192 -22.68 -1.25 11.44
N ALA A 193 -21.96 -0.67 10.47
CA ALA A 193 -20.79 0.16 10.74
C ALA A 193 -21.15 1.43 11.53
N LYS A 194 -22.26 2.11 11.19
CA LYS A 194 -22.77 3.27 11.93
C LYS A 194 -23.09 2.91 13.38
N HIS A 195 -23.81 1.80 13.59
CA HIS A 195 -24.15 1.34 14.92
C HIS A 195 -22.91 0.97 15.74
N ALA A 196 -22.00 0.18 15.16
CA ALA A 196 -20.75 -0.22 15.82
C ALA A 196 -19.88 0.98 16.21
N SER A 197 -19.82 2.01 15.36
CA SER A 197 -19.10 3.25 15.66
C SER A 197 -19.71 4.00 16.84
N ALA A 198 -21.04 4.14 16.89
CA ALA A 198 -21.72 4.83 18.00
C ALA A 198 -21.47 4.12 19.33
N GLU A 199 -21.59 2.79 19.34
CA GLU A 199 -21.34 1.96 20.53
C GLU A 199 -19.86 2.00 20.95
N LEU A 200 -18.93 2.02 20.00
CA LEU A 200 -17.50 2.15 20.28
C LEU A 200 -17.18 3.47 20.98
N LEU A 201 -17.69 4.60 20.47
CA LEU A 201 -17.48 5.92 21.07
C LEU A 201 -18.03 5.98 22.50
N LYS A 202 -19.21 5.40 22.73
CA LYS A 202 -19.81 5.30 24.06
C LYS A 202 -18.94 4.49 25.03
N ARG A 203 -18.47 3.31 24.63
CA ARG A 203 -17.61 2.47 25.47
C ARG A 203 -16.24 3.09 25.74
N ALA A 204 -15.70 3.83 24.77
CA ALA A 204 -14.41 4.50 24.89
C ALA A 204 -14.52 5.85 25.63
N SER A 205 -15.72 6.29 25.99
CA SER A 205 -15.97 7.61 26.58
C SER A 205 -15.42 8.78 25.74
N ILE A 206 -15.44 8.63 24.40
CA ILE A 206 -14.95 9.64 23.46
C ILE A 206 -16.11 10.51 22.99
N GLN A 207 -16.00 11.82 23.19
CA GLN A 207 -16.91 12.80 22.60
C GLN A 207 -16.24 13.48 21.41
N ILE A 208 -16.90 13.42 20.25
CA ILE A 208 -16.43 14.12 19.04
C ILE A 208 -17.01 15.55 19.07
N PRO A 209 -16.18 16.60 19.12
CA PRO A 209 -16.68 17.96 19.11
C PRO A 209 -17.36 18.27 17.77
N ASN A 210 -18.45 19.04 17.79
CA ASN A 210 -19.05 19.56 16.56
C ASN A 210 -18.12 20.63 15.96
N ARG A 211 -17.42 20.29 14.88
CA ARG A 211 -16.47 21.17 14.18
C ARG A 211 -17.06 21.82 12.94
N MET A 212 -18.26 21.41 12.52
CA MET A 212 -18.95 21.95 11.34
C MET A 212 -19.65 23.28 11.60
N ILE A 213 -19.58 23.81 12.83
CA ILE A 213 -20.21 25.08 13.22
C ILE A 213 -19.48 26.29 12.58
N PHE A 214 -18.27 26.09 12.05
CA PHE A 214 -17.44 27.13 11.44
C PHE A 214 -17.44 27.11 9.90
N LEU A 215 -18.25 26.25 9.28
CA LEU A 215 -18.50 26.20 7.83
C LEU A 215 -19.96 26.56 7.55
#